data_AF-A0A087TKM2-F1
#
_entry.id   AF-A0A087TKM2-F1
#
_cell.length_a   1.000
_cell.length_b   1.000
_cell.length_c   1.000
_cell.angle_alpha   90.00
_cell.angle_beta   90.00
_cell.angle_gamma   90.00
#
_symmetry.space_group_name_H-M   'P 1'
#
loop_
_entity.id
_entity.type
_entity.pdbx_description
1 polymer ?
#
loop_
_entity_poly.entity_id
_entity_poly.type
_entity_poly.pdbx_seq_one_letter_code
_entity_poly.pdbx_strand_id
1 'polypeptide(L)'
;MTIVLMNEVLGFVCNISDTQPDRTFDIDIYNPHTSYFVKQAAGCEKGSMSPGPKDWAGKISLKHVYEIAKIKSKDPYFECTPLKEVCQKIIDRARTVGVEVVPKLTEEEYAEFLEKRKEIVAQQAAELDEKRKAKILRQAKASVA
;
A
#
# COMPACT_ATOMS: atom_id res chain seq x y z
N MET A 1 2.05 -28.03 3.37
CA MET A 1 0.75 -27.34 3.38
C MET A 1 0.71 -26.47 4.63
N THR A 2 1.54 -25.43 4.61
CA THR A 2 1.84 -24.61 5.79
C THR A 2 0.95 -23.38 5.70
N ILE A 3 -0.09 -23.38 6.53
CA ILE A 3 -0.88 -22.19 6.84
C ILE A 3 0.08 -21.25 7.56
N VAL A 4 0.71 -20.36 6.81
CA VAL A 4 1.38 -19.21 7.40
C VAL A 4 0.25 -18.32 7.90
N LEU A 5 0.15 -18.22 9.21
CA LEU A 5 -0.63 -17.21 9.92
C LEU A 5 -0.34 -15.84 9.31
N MET A 6 -1.14 -15.41 8.34
CA MET A 6 -1.31 -14.00 7.99
C MET A 6 -2.10 -13.36 9.12
N ASN A 7 -1.47 -13.28 10.29
CA ASN A 7 -1.90 -12.43 11.38
C ASN A 7 -1.47 -11.00 11.02
N GLU A 8 -2.00 -10.48 9.91
CA GLU A 8 -1.89 -9.07 9.60
C GLU A 8 -3.01 -8.37 10.34
N VAL A 9 -2.60 -7.47 11.23
CA VAL A 9 -3.48 -6.48 11.84
C VAL A 9 -4.15 -5.73 10.69
N LEU A 10 -5.38 -6.11 10.35
CA LEU A 10 -6.20 -5.37 9.41
C LEU A 10 -6.34 -3.98 10.02
N GLY A 11 -5.63 -3.01 9.44
CA GLY A 11 -5.75 -1.61 9.82
C GLY A 11 -7.12 -1.11 9.41
N PHE A 12 -8.13 -1.43 10.22
CA PHE A 12 -9.47 -0.88 10.10
C PHE A 12 -9.40 0.60 10.42
N VAL A 13 -10.13 1.39 9.64
CA VAL A 13 -10.24 2.81 9.88
C VAL A 13 -11.41 2.99 10.83
N CYS A 14 -11.13 3.49 12.03
CA CYS A 14 -12.18 3.96 12.94
C CYS A 14 -12.44 5.44 12.68
N ASN A 15 -13.72 5.80 12.62
CA ASN A 15 -14.16 7.17 12.67
C ASN A 15 -14.84 7.40 14.02
N ILE A 16 -14.50 8.51 14.67
CA ILE A 16 -15.06 8.90 15.96
C ILE A 16 -15.91 10.12 15.68
N SER A 17 -17.23 9.97 15.77
CA SER A 17 -18.17 11.09 15.63
C SER A 17 -18.40 11.82 16.95
N ASP A 18 -18.91 13.05 16.84
CA ASP A 18 -18.95 14.15 17.80
C ASP A 18 -19.03 13.81 19.30
N THR A 19 -18.33 14.64 20.08
CA THR A 19 -18.32 14.58 21.54
C THR A 19 -19.65 15.10 22.07
N GLN A 20 -20.53 14.19 22.45
CA GLN A 20 -21.69 14.55 23.27
C GLN A 20 -21.19 15.21 24.58
N PRO A 21 -21.95 16.15 25.19
CA PRO A 21 -21.49 16.92 26.36
C PRO A 21 -21.15 16.04 27.58
N ASP A 22 -21.59 14.79 27.58
CA ASP A 22 -21.30 13.72 28.54
C ASP A 22 -19.97 12.98 28.29
N ARG A 23 -19.17 13.40 27.30
CA ARG A 23 -17.90 12.76 26.87
C ARG A 23 -18.07 11.33 26.34
N THR A 24 -19.28 10.97 25.92
CA THR A 24 -19.50 9.70 25.21
C THR A 24 -19.06 9.84 23.75
N PHE A 25 -18.49 8.77 23.18
CA PHE A 25 -18.02 8.73 21.81
C PHE A 25 -18.68 7.58 21.04
N ASP A 26 -19.22 7.89 19.88
CA ASP A 26 -19.69 6.88 18.92
C ASP A 26 -18.54 6.53 17.97
N ILE A 27 -18.26 5.22 17.84
CA ILE A 27 -17.14 4.70 17.03
C ILE A 27 -17.70 3.85 15.91
N ASP A 28 -17.54 4.33 14.68
CA ASP A 28 -17.83 3.59 13.47
C ASP A 28 -16.58 2.92 12.93
N ILE A 29 -16.67 1.62 12.62
CA ILE A 29 -15.57 0.83 12.06
C ILE A 29 -15.84 0.61 10.57
N TYR A 30 -14.91 1.06 9.72
CA TYR A 30 -14.98 0.88 8.27
C TYR A 30 -13.95 -0.12 7.77
N ASN A 31 -14.13 -0.61 6.54
CA ASN A 31 -13.19 -1.48 5.88
C ASN A 31 -11.76 -0.89 5.85
N PRO A 32 -10.72 -1.74 5.81
CA PRO A 32 -9.34 -1.28 5.84
C PRO A 32 -9.02 -0.37 4.66
N HIS A 33 -7.98 0.43 4.84
CA HIS A 33 -7.62 1.45 3.86
C HIS A 33 -7.26 0.83 2.50
N THR A 34 -7.58 1.51 1.40
CA THR A 34 -7.36 1.02 0.02
C THR A 34 -5.90 0.61 -0.26
N SER A 35 -4.92 1.23 0.41
CA SER A 35 -3.52 0.83 0.29
C SER A 35 -3.23 -0.58 0.78
N TYR A 36 -3.99 -1.09 1.75
CA TYR A 36 -3.85 -2.46 2.23
C TYR A 36 -4.25 -3.45 1.12
N PHE A 37 -5.43 -3.27 0.55
CA PHE A 37 -5.92 -4.12 -0.54
C PHE A 37 -5.01 -4.13 -1.77
N VAL A 38 -4.49 -2.97 -2.16
CA VAL A 38 -3.55 -2.87 -3.29
C VAL A 38 -2.24 -3.61 -3.01
N LYS A 39 -1.70 -3.49 -1.80
CA LYS A 39 -0.47 -4.18 -1.39
C LYS A 39 -0.65 -5.70 -1.34
N GLN A 40 -1.78 -6.16 -0.81
CA GLN A 40 -2.13 -7.59 -0.78
C GLN A 40 -2.31 -8.14 -2.18
N ALA A 41 -3.05 -7.44 -3.05
CA ALA A 41 -3.23 -7.85 -4.44
C ALA A 41 -1.93 -7.89 -5.25
N ALA A 42 -0.94 -7.09 -4.87
CA ALA A 42 0.39 -7.05 -5.49
C ALA A 42 1.44 -7.93 -4.79
N GLY A 43 1.10 -8.59 -3.67
CA GLY A 43 2.03 -9.39 -2.87
C GLY A 43 3.20 -8.57 -2.28
N CYS A 44 3.02 -7.27 -2.04
CA CYS A 44 4.08 -6.37 -1.61
C CYS A 44 3.88 -5.87 -0.18
N GLU A 45 4.83 -6.14 0.71
CA GLU A 45 4.79 -5.65 2.10
C GLU A 45 5.05 -4.13 2.18
N LYS A 46 6.09 -3.68 1.48
CA LYS A 46 6.48 -2.26 1.37
C LYS A 46 6.14 -1.70 -0.01
N GLY A 47 5.61 -0.47 0.00
CA GLY A 47 5.41 0.30 -1.23
C GLY A 47 6.73 0.80 -1.80
N SER A 48 6.66 1.48 -2.95
CA SER A 48 7.86 2.06 -3.58
C SER A 48 8.45 3.18 -2.72
N MET A 49 9.79 3.26 -2.65
CA MET A 49 10.49 4.34 -1.97
C MET A 49 10.38 5.68 -2.71
N SER A 50 10.16 5.64 -4.03
CA SER A 50 10.00 6.81 -4.88
C SER A 50 8.82 6.54 -5.82
N PRO A 51 7.58 6.84 -5.38
CA PRO A 51 6.40 6.55 -6.17
C PRO A 51 6.41 7.37 -7.47
N GLY A 52 6.37 6.66 -8.61
CA GLY A 52 6.45 7.24 -9.94
C GLY A 52 6.81 6.19 -11.00
N PRO A 53 6.94 6.59 -12.28
CA PRO A 53 7.17 5.66 -13.39
C PRO A 53 8.51 4.92 -13.31
N LYS A 54 9.42 5.39 -12.46
CA LYS A 54 10.79 4.91 -12.35
C LYS A 54 10.91 3.63 -11.53
N ASP A 55 10.09 3.48 -10.48
CA ASP A 55 10.17 2.36 -9.54
C ASP A 55 8.76 1.87 -9.15
N TRP A 56 8.27 0.88 -9.89
CA TRP A 56 7.06 0.14 -9.53
C TRP A 56 7.42 -1.00 -8.57
N ALA A 57 6.70 -1.08 -7.45
CA ALA A 57 6.80 -2.17 -6.48
C ALA A 57 6.07 -3.42 -6.97
N GLY A 58 4.97 -3.29 -7.70
CA GLY A 58 4.20 -4.44 -8.15
C GLY A 58 3.32 -4.12 -9.34
N LYS A 59 2.71 -5.15 -9.93
CA LYS A 59 1.73 -5.05 -11.00
C LYS A 59 0.41 -5.68 -10.55
N ILE A 60 -0.70 -5.04 -10.85
CA ILE A 60 -2.05 -5.58 -10.61
C ILE A 60 -2.89 -5.50 -11.88
N SER A 61 -3.84 -6.43 -12.01
CA SER A 61 -4.78 -6.46 -13.13
C SER A 61 -6.03 -5.62 -12.83
N LEU A 62 -6.75 -5.22 -13.89
CA LEU A 62 -8.06 -4.57 -13.76
C LEU A 62 -9.10 -5.44 -13.03
N LYS A 63 -8.95 -6.78 -13.06
CA LYS A 63 -9.82 -7.71 -12.33
C LYS A 63 -9.66 -7.51 -10.82
N HIS A 64 -8.42 -7.40 -10.35
CA HIS A 64 -8.14 -7.15 -8.93
C HIS A 64 -8.73 -5.80 -8.49
N VAL A 65 -8.59 -4.76 -9.31
CA VAL A 65 -9.18 -3.43 -9.03
C VAL A 65 -10.70 -3.52 -8.86
N TYR A 66 -11.38 -4.28 -9.72
CA TYR A 66 -12.83 -4.41 -9.67
C TYR A 66 -13.31 -5.14 -8.40
N GLU A 67 -12.63 -6.21 -7.99
CA GLU A 67 -12.98 -6.93 -6.76
C GLU A 67 -12.72 -6.07 -5.52
N ILE A 68 -11.63 -5.30 -5.48
CA ILE A 68 -11.36 -4.33 -4.40
C ILE A 68 -12.45 -3.26 -4.38
N ALA A 69 -12.89 -2.77 -5.55
CA ALA A 69 -13.95 -1.77 -5.65
C ALA A 69 -15.28 -2.26 -5.08
N LYS A 70 -15.67 -3.51 -5.34
CA LYS A 70 -16.89 -4.12 -4.76
C LYS A 70 -16.83 -4.25 -3.24
N ILE A 71 -15.66 -4.53 -2.69
CA ILE A 71 -15.49 -4.64 -1.23
C ILE A 71 -15.59 -3.24 -0.61
N LYS A 72 -14.91 -2.25 -1.19
CA LYS A 72 -14.89 -0.88 -0.68
C LYS A 72 -16.21 -0.13 -0.92
N SER A 73 -16.98 -0.48 -1.95
CA SER A 73 -18.27 0.15 -2.22
C SER A 73 -19.35 -0.18 -1.19
N LYS A 74 -19.10 -1.15 -0.29
CA LYS A 74 -20.00 -1.47 0.82
C LYS A 74 -19.86 -0.49 2.00
N ASP A 75 -18.81 0.34 2.01
CA ASP A 75 -18.64 1.33 3.05
C ASP A 75 -19.64 2.49 2.86
N PRO A 76 -20.14 3.08 3.95
CA PRO A 76 -21.16 4.14 3.89
C PRO A 76 -20.70 5.38 3.10
N TYR A 77 -19.38 5.62 3.05
CA TYR A 77 -18.80 6.71 2.27
C TYR A 77 -19.06 6.62 0.76
N PHE A 78 -19.33 5.42 0.23
CA PHE A 78 -19.47 5.18 -1.21
C PHE A 78 -20.90 4.90 -1.66
N GLU A 79 -21.91 5.05 -0.78
CA GLU A 79 -23.32 4.73 -1.07
C GLU A 79 -23.88 5.46 -2.31
N CYS A 80 -23.46 6.70 -2.55
CA CYS A 80 -23.90 7.51 -3.69
C CYS A 80 -22.90 7.54 -4.86
N THR A 81 -21.80 6.77 -4.79
CA THR A 81 -20.73 6.83 -5.80
C THR A 81 -20.86 5.66 -6.79
N PRO A 82 -20.89 5.89 -8.11
CA PRO A 82 -20.92 4.80 -9.08
C PRO A 82 -19.62 3.98 -9.03
N LEU A 83 -19.73 2.67 -9.23
CA LEU A 83 -18.60 1.73 -9.11
C LEU A 83 -17.40 2.11 -10.00
N LYS A 84 -17.65 2.75 -11.16
CA LYS A 84 -16.62 3.25 -12.07
C LYS A 84 -15.71 4.29 -11.41
N GLU A 85 -16.28 5.20 -10.62
CA GLU A 85 -15.51 6.22 -9.90
C GLU A 85 -14.71 5.61 -8.76
N VAL A 86 -15.26 4.60 -8.07
CA VAL A 86 -14.54 3.84 -7.05
C VAL A 86 -13.33 3.14 -7.66
N CYS A 87 -13.48 2.50 -8.82
CA CYS A 87 -12.37 1.91 -9.56
C CYS A 87 -11.30 2.94 -9.91
N GLN A 88 -11.68 4.13 -10.37
CA GLN A 88 -10.74 5.21 -10.69
C GLN A 88 -9.94 5.63 -9.45
N LYS A 89 -10.61 5.82 -8.30
CA LYS A 89 -9.95 6.17 -7.03
C LYS A 89 -8.95 5.08 -6.60
N ILE A 90 -9.25 3.81 -6.84
CA ILE A 90 -8.34 2.70 -6.53
C ILE A 90 -7.12 2.71 -7.47
N ILE A 91 -7.31 3.00 -8.75
CA ILE A 91 -6.21 3.13 -9.72
C ILE A 91 -5.26 4.27 -9.31
N ASP A 92 -5.82 5.42 -8.94
CA ASP A 92 -5.01 6.56 -8.48
C ASP A 92 -4.26 6.22 -7.19
N ARG A 93 -4.93 5.50 -6.27
CA ARG A 93 -4.26 5.02 -5.06
C ARG A 93 -3.12 4.04 -5.36
N ALA A 94 -3.29 3.15 -6.33
CA ALA A 94 -2.25 2.22 -6.74
C ALA A 94 -1.02 2.96 -7.26
N ARG A 95 -1.21 4.02 -8.06
CA ARG A 95 -0.10 4.87 -8.54
C ARG A 95 0.68 5.51 -7.38
N THR A 96 0.00 6.05 -6.37
CA THR A 96 0.66 6.66 -5.20
C THR A 96 1.42 5.64 -4.35
N VAL A 97 0.93 4.40 -4.25
CA VAL A 97 1.64 3.32 -3.54
C VAL A 97 2.85 2.81 -4.34
N GLY A 98 2.88 3.07 -5.65
CA GLY A 98 3.88 2.57 -6.58
C GLY A 98 3.54 1.19 -7.10
N VAL A 99 2.27 0.92 -7.43
CA VAL A 99 1.82 -0.30 -8.10
C VAL A 99 1.24 0.06 -9.47
N GLU A 100 1.70 -0.63 -10.50
CA GLU A 100 1.26 -0.44 -11.89
C GLU A 100 -0.01 -1.25 -12.17
N VAL A 101 -0.98 -0.65 -12.84
CA VAL A 101 -2.23 -1.30 -13.25
C VAL A 101 -2.15 -1.68 -14.72
N VAL A 102 -2.19 -2.98 -15.01
CA VAL A 102 -2.10 -3.54 -16.37
C VAL A 102 -3.43 -4.19 -16.76
N PRO A 103 -3.87 -4.14 -18.04
CA PRO A 103 -5.14 -4.74 -18.46
C PRO A 103 -5.19 -6.27 -18.28
N LYS A 104 -4.10 -6.96 -18.62
CA LYS A 104 -3.92 -8.41 -18.49
C LYS A 104 -2.53 -8.66 -17.94
N LEU A 105 -2.43 -9.56 -16.96
CA LEU A 105 -1.15 -9.98 -16.39
C LEU A 105 -0.89 -11.41 -16.83
N THR A 106 0.26 -11.65 -17.47
CA THR A 106 0.77 -13.00 -17.73
C THR A 106 1.82 -13.36 -16.68
N GLU A 107 1.96 -14.65 -16.38
CA GLU A 107 2.88 -15.13 -15.34
C GLU A 107 4.35 -14.86 -15.73
N GLU A 108 4.69 -15.05 -17.00
CA GLU A 108 6.04 -14.88 -17.54
C GLU A 108 6.54 -13.43 -17.39
N GLU A 109 5.71 -12.46 -17.79
CA GLU A 109 6.01 -11.03 -17.65
C GLU A 109 6.18 -10.61 -16.18
N TYR A 110 5.48 -11.28 -15.27
CA TYR A 110 5.57 -11.00 -13.84
C TYR A 110 6.85 -11.60 -13.24
N ALA A 111 7.24 -12.81 -13.66
CA ALA A 111 8.49 -13.44 -13.23
C ALA A 111 9.71 -12.59 -13.59
N GLU A 112 9.80 -12.12 -14.85
CA GLU A 112 10.87 -11.22 -15.28
C GLU A 112 10.90 -9.90 -14.48
N PHE A 113 9.72 -9.38 -14.13
CA PHE A 113 9.61 -8.16 -13.35
C PHE A 113 10.19 -8.36 -11.93
N LEU A 114 9.94 -9.51 -11.31
CA LEU A 114 10.48 -9.81 -9.99
C LEU A 114 12.00 -9.92 -9.99
N GLU A 115 12.62 -10.45 -11.04
CA GLU A 115 14.07 -10.53 -11.16
C GLU A 115 14.71 -9.15 -11.26
N LYS A 116 14.23 -8.32 -12.20
CA LYS A 116 14.68 -6.93 -12.38
C LYS A 116 14.55 -6.13 -11.07
N ARG A 117 13.46 -6.34 -10.34
CA ARG A 117 13.22 -5.66 -9.07
C ARG A 117 14.19 -6.09 -7.97
N LYS A 118 14.59 -7.37 -7.91
CA LYS A 118 15.56 -7.83 -6.88
C LYS A 118 16.87 -7.06 -6.97
N GLU A 119 17.34 -6.78 -8.18
CA GLU A 119 18.56 -5.99 -8.41
C GLU A 119 18.40 -4.54 -7.94
N ILE A 120 17.29 -3.90 -8.31
CA ILE A 120 16.99 -2.51 -7.93
C ILE A 120 16.87 -2.38 -6.41
N VAL A 121 16.14 -3.29 -5.77
CA VAL A 121 15.95 -3.28 -4.30
C VAL A 121 17.27 -3.51 -3.58
N ALA A 122 18.16 -4.37 -4.10
CA ALA A 122 19.48 -4.57 -3.53
C ALA A 122 20.34 -3.30 -3.59
N GLN A 123 20.30 -2.57 -4.72
CA GLN A 123 20.97 -1.28 -4.87
C GLN A 123 20.41 -0.22 -3.92
N GLN A 124 19.07 -0.12 -3.82
CA GLN A 124 18.40 0.81 -2.90
C GLN A 124 18.71 0.51 -1.44
N ALA A 125 18.79 -0.77 -1.06
CA ALA A 125 19.14 -1.19 0.29
C ALA A 125 20.58 -0.78 0.64
N ALA A 126 21.54 -1.02 -0.25
CA ALA A 126 22.93 -0.63 -0.04
C ALA A 126 23.09 0.90 0.12
N GLU A 127 22.46 1.67 -0.78
CA GLU A 127 22.49 3.14 -0.72
C GLU A 127 21.88 3.65 0.59
N LEU A 128 20.78 3.04 1.04
CA LEU A 128 20.10 3.45 2.26
C LEU A 128 20.93 3.10 3.51
N ASP A 129 21.66 1.99 3.51
CA ASP A 129 22.56 1.61 4.60
C ASP A 129 23.77 2.54 4.67
N GLU A 130 24.32 2.99 3.54
CA GLU A 130 25.36 4.03 3.52
C GLU A 130 24.84 5.37 4.07
N LYS A 131 23.64 5.78 3.65
CA LYS A 131 22.99 7.00 4.18
C LYS A 131 22.73 6.90 5.68
N ARG A 132 22.29 5.74 6.17
CA ARG A 132 22.11 5.48 7.61
C ARG A 132 23.43 5.56 8.36
N LYS A 133 24.48 4.88 7.88
CA LYS A 133 25.83 4.92 8.47
C LYS A 133 26.37 6.35 8.54
N ALA A 134 26.21 7.14 7.47
CA ALA A 134 26.64 8.54 7.44
C ALA A 134 25.88 9.41 8.45
N LYS A 135 24.56 9.21 8.62
CA LYS A 135 23.77 9.92 9.65
C LYS A 135 24.23 9.56 11.07
N ILE A 136 24.50 8.28 11.34
CA ILE A 136 24.98 7.81 12.65
C ILE A 136 26.34 8.45 12.96
N LEU A 137 27.27 8.49 12.00
CA LEU A 137 28.57 9.13 12.18
C LEU A 137 28.46 10.63 12.43
N ARG A 138 27.51 11.32 11.77
CA ARG A 138 27.23 12.74 12.04
C ARG A 138 26.66 12.97 13.43
N GLN A 139 25.70 12.15 13.86
CA GLN A 139 25.09 12.24 15.18
C GLN A 139 26.09 11.95 16.30
N ALA A 140 26.94 10.92 16.13
CA ALA A 140 28.00 10.60 17.10
C ALA A 140 29.03 11.73 17.26
N LYS A 141 29.35 12.45 16.18
CA LYS A 141 30.24 13.62 16.24
C LYS A 141 29.56 14.83 16.90
N ALA A 142 28.24 14.97 16.74
CA ALA A 142 27.46 16.07 17.33
C ALA A 142 27.20 15.90 18.84
N SER A 143 27.24 14.67 19.37
CA SER A 143 27.04 14.41 20.81
C SER A 143 28.33 14.47 21.64
N VAL A 144 29.50 14.56 21.00
CA VAL A 144 30.82 14.61 21.67
C VAL A 144 31.41 16.03 21.69
N ALA A 145 30.82 16.96 20.92
CA ALA A 145 31.09 18.39 20.96
C ALA A 145 30.13 19.09 21.92
#